data_AF-A0A920J4Z2-F1
#
_entry.id   AF-A0A920J4Z2-F1
#
_cell.length_a   1.000
_cell.length_b   1.000
_cell.length_c   1.000
_cell.angle_alpha   90.00
_cell.angle_beta   90.00
_cell.angle_gamma   90.00
#
_symmetry.space_group_name_H-M   'P 1'
#
loop_
_entity.id
_entity.type
_entity.pdbx_description
1 polymer ?
#
loop_
_entity_poly.entity_id
_entity_poly.type
_entity_poly.pdbx_seq_one_letter_code
_entity_poly.pdbx_strand_id
1 'polypeptide(L)'
;MGKNKCENHFNVGWAWALDAPFQWMKQVASHFGGTRNAMVMKWPDRITEVNSLRNQFHHVIDIAPTILAAAGLKWPETVNGIEQMPVDGVSMEYSFNDADALSAS
;
A
#
# COMPACT_ATOMS: atom_id res chain seq x y z
N MET A 1 -34.34 11.42 -2.93
CA MET A 1 -32.92 11.04 -2.90
C MET A 1 -32.77 9.87 -1.93
N GLY A 2 -32.06 8.80 -2.27
CA GLY A 2 -31.92 7.62 -1.39
C GLY A 2 -33.01 6.54 -1.46
N LYS A 3 -33.70 6.35 -2.59
CA LYS A 3 -34.56 5.17 -2.79
C LYS A 3 -33.74 4.02 -3.38
N ASN A 4 -34.17 2.79 -3.16
CA ASN A 4 -33.69 1.52 -3.74
C ASN A 4 -33.75 1.42 -5.29
N LYS A 5 -34.05 2.51 -5.98
CA LYS A 5 -33.95 2.67 -7.45
C LYS A 5 -32.93 3.76 -7.87
N CYS A 6 -32.21 4.33 -6.91
CA CYS A 6 -31.22 5.37 -7.13
C CYS A 6 -29.85 4.84 -6.73
N GLU A 7 -28.95 4.74 -7.70
CA GLU A 7 -27.52 4.59 -7.41
C GLU A 7 -27.01 5.93 -6.89
N ASN A 8 -26.83 6.06 -5.58
CA ASN A 8 -26.25 7.26 -4.98
C ASN A 8 -24.74 7.22 -5.19
N HIS A 9 -24.31 7.44 -6.44
CA HIS A 9 -22.90 7.53 -6.76
C HIS A 9 -22.33 8.84 -6.25
N PHE A 10 -21.14 8.74 -5.64
CA PHE A 10 -20.32 9.92 -5.39
C PHE A 10 -20.09 10.65 -6.72
N ASN A 11 -20.15 11.98 -6.70
CA ASN A 11 -20.07 12.78 -7.91
C ASN A 11 -18.73 12.53 -8.64
N VAL A 12 -18.80 12.20 -9.93
CA VAL A 12 -17.61 11.82 -10.73
C VAL A 12 -16.58 12.94 -10.84
N GLY A 13 -17.01 14.20 -10.89
CA GLY A 13 -16.10 15.35 -10.95
C GLY A 13 -15.28 15.49 -9.67
N TRP A 14 -15.93 15.34 -8.51
CA TRP A 14 -15.24 15.33 -7.22
C TRP A 14 -14.36 14.10 -7.03
N ALA A 15 -14.79 12.92 -7.50
CA ALA A 15 -13.96 11.71 -7.43
C ALA A 15 -12.63 11.95 -8.16
N TRP A 16 -12.73 12.36 -9.43
CA TRP A 16 -11.57 12.56 -10.27
C TRP A 16 -10.66 13.70 -9.79
N ALA A 17 -11.25 14.77 -9.22
CA ALA A 17 -10.47 15.86 -8.65
C ALA A 17 -9.62 15.42 -7.45
N LEU A 18 -10.09 14.47 -6.64
CA LEU A 18 -9.36 13.94 -5.49
C LEU A 18 -8.23 12.97 -5.87
N ASP A 19 -8.30 12.39 -7.07
CA ASP A 19 -7.29 11.48 -7.59
C ASP A 19 -6.20 12.21 -8.40
N ALA A 20 -6.34 13.53 -8.60
CA ALA A 20 -5.34 14.35 -9.29
C ALA A 20 -3.97 14.27 -8.58
N PRO A 21 -2.85 14.19 -9.35
CA PRO A 21 -2.76 14.38 -10.79
C PRO A 21 -2.98 13.10 -11.63
N PHE A 22 -3.41 12.00 -11.03
CA PHE A 22 -3.55 10.73 -11.74
C PHE A 22 -4.87 10.63 -12.51
N GLN A 23 -4.85 9.83 -13.58
CA GLN A 23 -6.03 9.60 -14.39
C GLN A 23 -7.00 8.64 -13.69
N TRP A 24 -8.30 8.89 -13.89
CA TRP A 24 -9.43 8.11 -13.40
C TRP A 24 -9.53 8.03 -11.88
N MET A 25 -10.41 7.13 -11.41
CA MET A 25 -10.80 6.94 -10.02
C MET A 25 -11.01 5.45 -9.73
N LYS A 26 -11.35 5.12 -8.48
CA LYS A 26 -11.55 3.76 -7.93
C LYS A 26 -12.05 2.66 -8.87
N GLN A 27 -13.01 2.95 -9.76
CA GLN A 27 -13.57 1.93 -10.68
C GLN A 27 -12.62 1.49 -11.80
N VAL A 28 -11.53 2.23 -12.04
CA VAL A 28 -10.62 2.00 -13.15
C VAL A 28 -9.25 1.58 -12.61
N ALA A 29 -9.11 0.29 -12.31
CA ALA A 29 -7.91 -0.28 -11.67
C ALA A 29 -6.63 -0.19 -12.53
N SER A 30 -6.75 0.04 -13.84
CA SER A 30 -5.60 0.18 -14.74
C SER A 30 -4.84 1.50 -14.60
N HIS A 31 -5.37 2.47 -13.85
CA HIS A 31 -4.75 3.79 -13.67
C HIS A 31 -4.50 4.09 -12.20
N PHE A 32 -3.50 4.94 -11.93
CA PHE A 32 -3.11 5.28 -10.56
C PHE A 32 -4.18 6.04 -9.78
N GLY A 33 -5.12 6.74 -10.41
CA GLY A 33 -6.27 7.29 -9.68
C GLY A 33 -7.19 6.21 -9.10
N GLY A 34 -7.13 4.99 -9.63
CA GLY A 34 -7.84 3.84 -9.07
C GLY A 34 -7.04 3.04 -8.03
N THR A 35 -5.72 3.14 -7.99
CA THR A 35 -4.85 2.18 -7.28
C THR A 35 -3.78 2.79 -6.38
N ARG A 36 -3.35 4.03 -6.61
CA ARG A 36 -2.30 4.67 -5.81
C ARG A 36 -2.91 5.26 -4.54
N ASN A 37 -2.34 4.89 -3.41
CA ASN A 37 -2.77 5.35 -2.09
C ASN A 37 -1.61 6.03 -1.38
N ALA A 38 -1.91 7.04 -0.56
CA ALA A 38 -0.92 7.60 0.35
C ALA A 38 -0.67 6.63 1.52
N MET A 39 0.60 6.42 1.86
CA MET A 39 1.02 5.61 3.00
C MET A 39 1.92 6.45 3.90
N VAL A 40 1.74 6.32 5.22
CA VAL A 40 2.63 6.87 6.24
C VAL A 40 3.05 5.74 7.17
N MET A 41 4.34 5.62 7.41
CA MET A 41 4.90 4.68 8.38
C MET A 41 5.66 5.46 9.46
N LYS A 42 5.45 5.09 10.72
CA LYS A 42 6.13 5.71 11.86
C LYS A 42 6.64 4.63 12.80
N TRP A 43 7.94 4.58 12.97
CA TRP A 43 8.61 3.71 13.93
C TRP A 43 9.86 4.39 14.47
N PRO A 44 9.74 5.17 15.57
CA PRO A 44 10.83 6.05 16.03
C PRO A 44 12.16 5.35 16.32
N ASP A 45 12.12 4.08 16.75
CA ASP A 45 13.32 3.31 17.08
C ASP A 45 14.04 2.73 15.86
N ARG A 46 13.40 2.74 14.68
CA ARG A 46 13.92 2.12 13.45
C ARG A 46 13.98 3.05 12.25
N ILE A 47 13.10 4.05 12.19
CA ILE A 47 13.02 5.05 11.14
C ILE A 47 13.55 6.35 11.75
N THR A 48 14.80 6.69 11.44
CA THR A 48 15.51 7.83 12.02
C THR A 48 15.21 9.13 11.30
N GLU A 49 14.87 9.05 10.02
CA GLU A 49 14.45 10.22 9.25
C GLU A 49 13.00 10.59 9.56
N VAL A 50 12.78 11.84 9.95
CA VAL A 50 11.47 12.40 10.24
C VAL A 50 11.06 13.38 9.14
N ASN A 51 9.77 13.41 8.81
CA ASN A 51 9.21 14.25 7.74
C ASN A 51 9.88 14.01 6.37
N SER A 52 10.38 12.80 6.13
CA SER A 52 10.96 12.41 4.85
C SER A 52 9.90 11.78 3.93
N LEU A 53 10.17 11.82 2.63
CA LEU A 53 9.37 11.16 1.61
C LEU A 53 10.11 9.93 1.07
N ARG A 54 9.35 8.89 0.74
CA ARG A 54 9.83 7.68 0.08
C ARG A 54 9.11 7.52 -1.26
N ASN A 55 9.89 7.34 -2.32
CA ASN A 55 9.38 7.25 -3.70
C ASN A 55 9.46 5.84 -4.28
N GLN A 56 9.98 4.88 -3.51
CA GLN A 56 10.02 3.46 -3.82
C GLN A 56 8.60 2.96 -4.13
N PHE A 57 8.48 2.19 -5.21
CA PHE A 57 7.20 1.63 -5.61
C PHE A 57 6.90 0.39 -4.76
N HIS A 58 5.68 0.34 -4.22
CA HIS A 58 5.24 -0.73 -3.33
C HIS A 58 3.77 -1.08 -3.55
N HIS A 59 3.44 -2.34 -3.25
CA HIS A 59 2.10 -2.87 -3.28
C HIS A 59 1.57 -3.14 -1.87
N VAL A 60 0.25 -3.23 -1.72
CA VAL A 60 -0.38 -3.55 -0.42
C VAL A 60 0.10 -4.89 0.15
N ILE A 61 0.51 -5.82 -0.71
CA ILE A 61 1.02 -7.15 -0.33
C ILE A 61 2.39 -7.09 0.38
N ASP A 62 3.11 -5.97 0.28
CA ASP A 62 4.41 -5.76 0.95
C ASP A 62 4.25 -5.48 2.44
N ILE A 63 3.05 -5.11 2.90
CA ILE A 63 2.79 -4.75 4.30
C ILE A 63 2.99 -5.97 5.21
N ALA A 64 2.44 -7.13 4.84
CA ALA A 64 2.51 -8.33 5.66
C ALA A 64 3.96 -8.83 5.89
N PRO A 65 4.80 -9.04 4.85
CA PRO A 65 6.19 -9.40 5.05
C PRO A 65 6.99 -8.31 5.78
N THR A 66 6.67 -7.03 5.59
CA THR A 66 7.29 -5.94 6.37
C THR A 66 7.00 -6.06 7.86
N ILE A 67 5.75 -6.35 8.25
CA ILE A 67 5.37 -6.51 9.67
C ILE A 67 6.04 -7.73 10.29
N LEU A 68 6.13 -8.85 9.55
CA LEU A 68 6.83 -10.04 10.06
C LEU A 68 8.33 -9.79 10.22
N ALA A 69 8.97 -9.17 9.24
CA ALA A 69 10.39 -8.80 9.31
C ALA A 69 10.66 -7.86 10.51
N ALA A 70 9.79 -6.85 10.69
CA ALA A 70 9.81 -5.95 11.83
C ALA A 70 9.73 -6.67 13.19
N ALA A 71 8.92 -7.73 13.26
CA ALA A 71 8.79 -8.58 14.44
C ALA A 71 9.92 -9.62 14.61
N GLY A 72 10.87 -9.69 13.67
CA GLY A 72 11.92 -10.72 13.65
C GLY A 72 11.39 -12.12 13.30
N LEU A 73 10.23 -12.19 12.63
CA LEU A 73 9.56 -13.43 12.24
C LEU A 73 9.76 -13.72 10.75
N LYS A 74 9.77 -15.00 10.41
CA LYS A 74 9.75 -15.47 9.01
C LYS A 74 8.30 -15.66 8.56
N TRP A 75 8.08 -15.66 7.24
CA TRP A 75 6.81 -16.10 6.68
C TRP A 75 6.54 -17.55 7.09
N PRO A 76 5.37 -17.88 7.66
CA PRO A 76 5.08 -19.22 8.13
C PRO A 76 4.86 -20.18 6.94
N GLU A 77 5.48 -21.36 7.01
CA GLU A 77 5.23 -22.44 6.04
C GLU A 77 3.86 -23.08 6.25
N THR A 78 3.37 -23.11 7.50
CA THR A 78 2.06 -23.66 7.86
C THR A 78 1.36 -22.82 8.92
N VAL A 79 0.02 -22.72 8.82
CA VAL A 79 -0.84 -22.08 9.83
C VAL A 79 -2.02 -23.00 10.10
N ASN A 80 -2.22 -23.40 11.36
CA ASN A 80 -3.28 -24.35 11.76
C ASN A 80 -3.28 -25.66 10.94
N GLY A 81 -2.09 -26.16 10.56
CA GLY A 81 -1.93 -27.37 9.74
C GLY A 81 -2.17 -27.18 8.25
N ILE A 82 -2.41 -25.95 7.78
CA ILE A 82 -2.59 -25.62 6.36
C ILE A 82 -1.28 -25.02 5.82
N GLU A 83 -0.75 -25.61 4.75
CA GLU A 83 0.42 -25.10 4.03
C GLU A 83 0.11 -23.74 3.40
N GLN A 84 1.02 -22.78 3.58
CA GLN A 84 0.86 -21.43 3.06
C GLN A 84 1.46 -21.30 1.68
N MET A 85 0.82 -20.48 0.84
CA MET A 85 1.42 -20.08 -0.42
C MET A 85 2.69 -19.25 -0.17
N PRO A 86 3.64 -19.25 -1.13
CA PRO A 86 4.76 -18.32 -1.11
C PRO A 86 4.25 -16.88 -0.98
N VAL A 87 5.00 -16.05 -0.24
CA VAL A 87 4.71 -14.62 -0.17
C VAL A 87 5.19 -13.94 -1.45
N ASP A 88 4.29 -13.25 -2.13
CA ASP A 88 4.61 -12.49 -3.35
C ASP A 88 5.19 -11.10 -3.03
N GLY A 89 4.86 -10.55 -1.86
CA GLY A 89 5.33 -9.24 -1.41
C GLY A 89 6.74 -9.27 -0.83
N VAL A 90 7.36 -8.10 -0.78
CA VAL A 90 8.71 -7.88 -0.22
C VAL A 90 8.67 -6.96 0.99
N SER A 91 9.59 -7.14 1.94
CA SER A 91 9.69 -6.23 3.08
C SER A 91 10.17 -4.84 2.64
N MET A 92 9.55 -3.78 3.18
CA MET A 92 9.89 -2.38 2.91
C MET A 92 11.06 -1.86 3.76
N GLU A 93 11.60 -2.65 4.69
CA GLU A 93 12.62 -2.21 5.66
C GLU A 93 13.87 -1.60 5.01
N TYR A 94 14.24 -2.05 3.81
CA TYR A 94 15.38 -1.53 3.05
C TYR A 94 15.27 -0.02 2.76
N SER A 95 14.04 0.51 2.68
CA SER A 95 13.77 1.92 2.37
C SER A 95 13.63 2.82 3.61
N PHE A 96 13.61 2.25 4.81
CA PHE A 96 13.28 3.01 6.03
C PHE A 96 14.24 4.17 6.26
N ASN A 97 15.53 3.96 6.04
CA ASN A 97 16.58 4.96 6.26
C ASN A 97 17.48 5.17 5.05
N ASP A 98 17.03 4.76 3.86
CA ASP A 98 17.72 5.00 2.60
C ASP A 98 16.70 5.48 1.57
N ALA A 99 16.70 6.78 1.30
CA ALA A 99 15.77 7.41 0.36
C ALA A 99 16.07 7.03 -1.10
N ASP A 100 17.32 6.66 -1.40
CA ASP A 100 17.82 6.40 -2.75
C ASP A 100 17.89 4.90 -3.06
N ALA A 101 17.54 4.04 -2.11
CA ALA A 101 17.45 2.61 -2.32
C ALA A 101 16.51 2.28 -3.49
N LEU A 102 16.94 1.37 -4.36
CA LEU A 102 16.16 0.90 -5.51
C LEU A 102 14.88 0.20 -5.03
N SER A 103 13.77 0.42 -5.72
CA SER A 103 12.51 -0.28 -5.45
C SER A 103 12.74 -1.79 -5.48
N ALA A 104 12.42 -2.46 -4.38
CA ALA A 104 12.50 -3.92 -4.27
C ALA A 104 11.30 -4.62 -4.93
N SER A 105 10.23 -3.88 -5.23
CA SER A 105 9.04 -4.32 -5.96
C SER A 105 8.87 -3.58 -7.28
#